data_AF-A0A0F9CUW8-F1
#
_entry.id   AF-A0A0F9CUW8-F1
#
_cell.length_a   1.000
_cell.length_b   1.000
_cell.length_c   1.000
_cell.angle_alpha   90.00
_cell.angle_beta   90.00
_cell.angle_gamma   90.00
#
_symmetry.space_group_name_H-M   'P 1'
#
loop_
_entity.id
_entity.type
_entity.pdbx_description
1 polymer ?
#
loop_
_entity_poly.entity_id
_entity_poly.type
_entity_poly.pdbx_seq_one_letter_code
_entity_poly.pdbx_strand_id
1 'polypeptide(L)'
;MIILTEQLTHLEVFDEFEREQWRMDSQNSFALFEWGKVIRGEETYYRISESIEIRPWPNPHTFGGMWGSSSAKTIADVELAKTRFFEYVSQFKKWGMTRFEEKGMPEWNLAMDTLKDDREAPHPLKRDTNQLVMELDD
;
A
#
# COMPACT_ATOMS: atom_id res chain seq x y z
N MET A 1 38.06 3.92 41.90
CA MET A 1 38.56 3.30 40.66
C MET A 1 37.33 2.83 39.91
N ILE A 2 37.12 3.37 38.70
CA ILE A 2 35.84 3.38 37.99
C ILE A 2 35.49 1.97 37.49
N ILE A 3 34.29 1.52 37.83
CA ILE A 3 33.62 0.34 37.29
C ILE A 3 32.82 0.81 36.06
N LEU A 4 32.68 -0.07 35.05
CA LEU A 4 31.75 -0.04 33.90
C LEU A 4 32.31 0.50 32.58
N THR A 5 32.93 -0.36 31.77
CA THR A 5 33.12 -0.11 30.33
C THR A 5 33.12 -1.37 29.46
N GLU A 6 32.36 -2.42 29.81
CA GLU A 6 32.27 -3.65 28.98
C GLU A 6 30.85 -4.22 28.87
N GLN A 7 29.82 -3.36 28.74
CA GLN A 7 28.44 -3.82 28.49
C GLN A 7 27.75 -3.17 27.29
N LEU A 8 28.51 -2.64 26.33
CA LEU A 8 27.95 -1.85 25.21
C LEU A 8 28.04 -2.48 23.83
N THR A 9 28.35 -3.78 23.67
CA THR A 9 28.54 -4.35 22.31
C THR A 9 27.85 -5.69 22.04
N HIS A 10 27.13 -6.28 23.00
CA HIS A 10 26.56 -7.61 22.81
C HIS A 10 25.20 -7.64 22.08
N LEU A 11 24.51 -6.50 21.96
CA LEU A 11 23.20 -6.42 21.30
C LEU A 11 23.27 -5.98 19.82
N GLU A 12 24.27 -5.19 19.43
CA GLU A 12 24.38 -4.69 18.05
C GLU A 12 25.13 -5.66 17.12
N VAL A 13 26.13 -6.38 17.64
CA VAL A 13 26.96 -7.32 16.85
C VAL A 13 26.20 -8.58 16.43
N PHE A 14 25.22 -9.03 17.22
CA PHE A 14 24.38 -10.17 16.86
C PHE A 14 23.40 -9.84 15.74
N ASP A 15 22.90 -8.61 15.69
CA ASP A 15 21.91 -8.14 14.71
C ASP A 15 22.53 -7.98 13.30
N GLU A 16 23.80 -7.58 13.20
CA GLU A 16 24.48 -7.43 11.90
C GLU A 16 24.83 -8.78 11.26
N PHE A 17 25.30 -9.75 12.06
CA PHE A 17 25.54 -11.11 11.58
C PHE A 17 24.25 -11.80 11.11
N GLU A 18 23.15 -11.63 11.84
CA GLU A 18 21.84 -12.13 11.44
C GLU A 18 21.36 -11.48 10.13
N ARG A 19 21.54 -10.17 9.95
CA ARG A 19 21.26 -9.47 8.69
C ARG A 19 22.06 -10.02 7.51
N GLU A 20 23.34 -10.33 7.71
CA GLU A 20 24.21 -10.86 6.64
C GLU A 20 23.88 -12.29 6.24
N GLN A 21 23.45 -13.13 7.17
CA GLN A 21 23.10 -14.53 6.91
C GLN A 21 21.64 -14.70 6.46
N TRP A 22 20.76 -13.78 6.83
CA TRP A 22 19.34 -13.87 6.49
C TRP A 22 19.10 -13.82 4.99
N ARG A 23 18.13 -14.62 4.52
CA ARG A 23 17.72 -14.67 3.13
C ARG A 23 16.21 -14.57 3.05
N MET A 24 15.77 -13.77 2.08
CA MET A 24 14.38 -13.61 1.69
C MET A 24 13.85 -14.89 1.07
N ASP A 25 12.60 -15.23 1.38
CA ASP A 25 11.83 -16.26 0.69
C ASP A 25 11.48 -15.76 -0.71
N SER A 26 12.17 -16.29 -1.72
CA SER A 26 12.02 -15.89 -3.10
C SER A 26 10.69 -16.30 -3.73
N GLN A 27 9.96 -17.24 -3.15
CA GLN A 27 8.65 -17.68 -3.65
C GLN A 27 7.54 -16.75 -3.16
N ASN A 28 7.60 -16.35 -1.88
CA ASN A 28 6.55 -15.56 -1.23
C ASN A 28 6.85 -14.05 -1.17
N SER A 29 8.01 -13.61 -1.66
CA SER A 29 8.37 -12.19 -1.73
C SER A 29 8.35 -11.68 -3.15
N PHE A 30 7.90 -10.44 -3.35
CA PHE A 30 7.82 -9.83 -4.66
C PHE A 30 7.91 -8.31 -4.61
N ALA A 31 8.29 -7.72 -5.75
CA ALA A 31 8.09 -6.31 -6.06
C ALA A 31 7.27 -6.21 -7.34
N LEU A 32 6.19 -5.45 -7.30
CA LEU A 32 5.22 -5.30 -8.38
C LEU A 32 4.98 -3.81 -8.65
N PHE A 33 5.19 -3.43 -9.91
CA PHE A 33 4.83 -2.12 -10.45
C PHE A 33 3.65 -2.29 -11.41
N GLU A 34 2.57 -1.58 -11.16
CA GLU A 34 1.38 -1.62 -12.00
C GLU A 34 1.01 -0.21 -12.47
N TRP A 35 0.61 -0.09 -13.73
CA TRP A 35 0.12 1.18 -14.23
C TRP A 35 -0.94 1.00 -15.32
N GLY A 36 -1.86 1.95 -15.41
CA GLY A 36 -2.90 1.96 -16.43
C GLY A 36 -3.40 3.35 -16.75
N LYS A 37 -3.91 3.51 -17.97
CA LYS A 37 -4.48 4.76 -18.44
C LYS A 37 -5.89 4.94 -17.89
N VAL A 38 -6.19 6.15 -17.45
CA VAL A 38 -7.50 6.57 -16.95
C VAL A 38 -7.97 7.77 -17.75
N ILE A 39 -9.17 7.66 -18.30
CA ILE A 39 -9.84 8.72 -19.03
C ILE A 39 -11.00 9.18 -18.16
N ARG A 40 -11.01 10.48 -17.81
CA ARG A 40 -12.05 11.13 -17.02
C ARG A 40 -12.56 12.35 -17.77
N GLY A 41 -13.68 12.17 -18.49
CA GLY A 41 -14.16 13.18 -19.43
C GLY A 41 -13.11 13.43 -20.53
N GLU A 42 -12.64 14.67 -20.66
CA GLU A 42 -11.59 15.06 -21.61
C GLU A 42 -10.17 14.88 -21.04
N GLU A 43 -10.03 14.65 -19.73
CA GLU A 43 -8.73 14.49 -19.10
C GLU A 43 -8.24 13.05 -19.20
N THR A 44 -6.96 12.89 -19.53
CA THR A 44 -6.25 11.61 -19.44
C THR A 44 -5.17 11.70 -18.38
N TYR A 45 -5.13 10.73 -17.48
CA TYR A 45 -4.03 10.53 -16.54
C TYR A 45 -3.70 9.04 -16.43
N TYR A 46 -2.62 8.72 -15.73
CA TYR A 46 -2.16 7.35 -15.52
C TYR A 46 -2.22 7.06 -14.03
N ARG A 47 -2.86 5.95 -13.67
CA ARG A 47 -2.79 5.43 -12.30
C ARG A 47 -1.58 4.55 -12.18
N ILE A 48 -0.85 4.70 -11.08
CA ILE A 48 0.30 3.89 -10.71
C ILE A 48 -0.01 3.22 -9.36
N SER A 49 0.35 1.94 -9.25
CA SER A 49 0.30 1.16 -8.02
C SER A 49 1.63 0.45 -7.84
N GLU A 50 2.19 0.55 -6.64
CA GLU A 50 3.48 -0.04 -6.26
C GLU A 50 3.23 -0.98 -5.09
N SER A 51 3.81 -2.17 -5.13
CA SER A 51 3.66 -3.17 -4.07
C SER A 51 4.97 -3.91 -3.87
N ILE A 52 5.43 -3.98 -2.62
CA ILE A 52 6.59 -4.74 -2.20
C ILE A 52 6.13 -5.60 -1.04
N GLU A 53 6.36 -6.91 -1.11
CA GLU A 53 6.14 -7.83 -0.01
C GLU A 53 7.42 -8.63 0.25
N ILE A 54 7.85 -8.67 1.51
CA ILE A 54 9.05 -9.38 1.94
C ILE A 54 8.68 -10.43 2.99
N ARG A 55 9.02 -11.68 2.70
CA ARG A 55 8.83 -12.84 3.55
C ARG A 55 10.17 -13.55 3.82
N PRO A 56 10.35 -14.20 4.99
CA PRO A 56 9.43 -14.18 6.12
C PRO A 56 9.38 -12.82 6.84
N TRP A 57 8.29 -12.59 7.56
CA TRP A 57 8.15 -11.49 8.53
C TRP A 57 7.87 -12.10 9.91
N PRO A 58 8.52 -11.65 11.00
CA PRO A 58 9.55 -10.60 11.07
C PRO A 58 10.86 -10.97 10.33
N ASN A 59 11.65 -9.96 9.98
CA ASN A 59 13.01 -10.12 9.45
C ASN A 59 14.01 -9.12 10.07
N PRO A 60 15.33 -9.38 10.00
CA PRO A 60 16.37 -8.53 10.59
C PRO A 60 16.49 -7.11 10.00
N HIS A 61 15.84 -6.85 8.85
CA HIS A 61 15.77 -5.53 8.23
C HIS A 61 14.56 -4.71 8.69
N THR A 62 13.70 -5.29 9.53
CA THR A 62 12.48 -4.67 10.09
C THR A 62 11.57 -4.02 9.02
N PHE A 63 11.68 -4.48 7.78
CA PHE A 63 10.87 -4.05 6.65
C PHE A 63 10.10 -5.24 6.06
N GLY A 64 8.78 -5.21 6.20
CA GLY A 64 7.88 -6.27 5.69
C GLY A 64 7.32 -6.00 4.30
N GLY A 65 7.40 -4.76 3.81
CA GLY A 65 6.82 -4.36 2.54
C GLY A 65 6.36 -2.90 2.49
N MET A 66 5.81 -2.52 1.34
CA MET A 66 5.27 -1.20 1.05
C MET A 66 4.13 -1.33 0.05
N TRP A 67 3.10 -0.51 0.20
CA TRP A 67 2.07 -0.30 -0.81
C TRP A 67 1.89 1.19 -1.06
N GLY A 68 1.82 1.57 -2.33
CA GLY A 68 1.66 2.96 -2.74
C GLY A 68 0.75 3.07 -3.95
N SER A 69 0.01 4.17 -4.04
CA SER A 69 -0.69 4.52 -5.27
C SER A 69 -0.49 6.00 -5.56
N SER A 70 -0.26 6.32 -6.82
CA SER A 70 -0.06 7.68 -7.30
C SER A 70 -0.68 7.87 -8.69
N SER A 71 -0.65 9.11 -9.18
CA SER A 71 -1.13 9.47 -10.50
C SER A 71 -0.08 10.26 -11.28
N ALA A 72 0.09 9.93 -12.55
CA ALA A 72 0.97 10.61 -13.49
C ALA A 72 0.14 11.30 -14.58
N LYS A 73 0.58 12.47 -15.07
CA LYS A 73 -0.10 13.18 -16.16
C LYS A 73 0.37 12.72 -17.53
N THR A 74 1.61 12.24 -17.62
CA THR A 74 2.22 11.82 -18.88
C THR A 74 2.82 10.42 -18.76
N ILE A 75 3.03 9.76 -19.90
CA ILE A 75 3.79 8.50 -19.94
C ILE A 75 5.23 8.70 -19.44
N ALA A 76 5.85 9.85 -19.71
CA ALA A 76 7.19 10.15 -19.23
C ALA A 76 7.26 10.14 -17.69
N ASP A 77 6.22 10.64 -17.01
CA ASP A 77 6.11 10.57 -15.55
C ASP A 77 5.96 9.12 -15.05
N VAL A 78 5.24 8.27 -15.80
CA VAL A 78 5.13 6.83 -15.50
C VAL A 78 6.48 6.14 -15.60
N GLU A 79 7.23 6.38 -16.68
CA GLU A 79 8.57 5.80 -16.87
C GLU A 79 9.56 6.28 -15.80
N LEU A 80 9.45 7.54 -15.36
CA LEU A 80 10.24 8.07 -14.26
C LEU A 80 9.89 7.38 -12.93
N ALA A 81 8.60 7.21 -12.62
CA ALA A 81 8.15 6.51 -11.42
C ALA A 81 8.63 5.05 -11.43
N LYS A 82 8.46 4.36 -12.56
CA LYS A 82 8.95 3.00 -12.79
C LYS A 82 10.45 2.88 -12.54
N THR A 83 11.25 3.79 -13.10
CA THR A 83 12.70 3.80 -12.91
C THR A 83 13.07 3.93 -11.43
N ARG A 84 12.44 4.89 -10.72
CA ARG A 84 12.67 5.10 -9.28
C ARG A 84 12.27 3.89 -8.44
N PHE A 85 11.14 3.26 -8.76
CA PHE A 85 10.69 2.05 -8.11
C PHE A 85 11.70 0.91 -8.29
N PHE A 86 12.13 0.65 -9.53
CA PHE A 86 13.09 -0.43 -9.82
C PHE A 86 14.49 -0.17 -9.24
N GLU A 87 14.92 1.08 -9.17
CA GLU A 87 16.15 1.47 -8.47
C GLU A 87 16.04 1.20 -6.96
N TYR A 88 14.94 1.60 -6.34
CA TYR A 88 14.68 1.34 -4.92
C TYR A 88 14.66 -0.16 -4.58
N VAL A 89 13.95 -0.98 -5.36
CA VAL A 89 13.85 -2.43 -5.09
C VAL A 89 15.10 -3.22 -5.49
N SER A 90 16.02 -2.62 -6.25
CA SER A 90 17.27 -3.27 -6.65
C SER A 90 18.13 -3.70 -5.45
N GLN A 91 18.03 -2.98 -4.33
CA GLN A 91 18.74 -3.31 -3.10
C GLN A 91 18.29 -4.67 -2.52
N PHE A 92 17.03 -5.06 -2.73
CA PHE A 92 16.46 -6.31 -2.22
C PHE A 92 16.95 -7.55 -2.97
N LYS A 93 17.58 -7.39 -4.14
CA LYS A 93 18.27 -8.49 -4.83
C LYS A 93 19.38 -9.07 -3.97
N LYS A 94 20.10 -8.23 -3.21
CA LYS A 94 21.16 -8.66 -2.29
C LYS A 94 20.63 -9.56 -1.17
N TRP A 95 19.34 -9.42 -0.84
CA TRP A 95 18.69 -10.19 0.21
C TRP A 95 17.95 -11.42 -0.33
N GLY A 96 17.97 -11.67 -1.64
CA GLY A 96 17.39 -12.86 -2.25
C GLY A 96 16.06 -12.65 -2.99
N MET A 97 15.60 -11.41 -3.16
CA MET A 97 14.43 -11.13 -3.99
C MET A 97 14.75 -11.45 -5.46
N THR A 98 13.95 -12.32 -6.08
CA THR A 98 14.09 -12.68 -7.50
C THR A 98 12.91 -12.26 -8.36
N ARG A 99 11.75 -12.02 -7.73
CA ARG A 99 10.49 -11.75 -8.41
C ARG A 99 10.22 -10.23 -8.49
N PHE A 100 10.49 -9.67 -9.67
CA PHE A 100 10.21 -8.29 -10.02
C PHE A 100 9.25 -8.29 -11.22
N GLU A 101 8.07 -7.70 -11.04
CA GLU A 101 7.01 -7.72 -12.05
C GLU A 101 6.58 -6.30 -12.42
N GLU A 102 6.31 -6.12 -13.71
CA GLU A 102 5.55 -5.01 -14.24
C GLU A 102 4.25 -5.56 -14.83
N LYS A 103 3.10 -4.99 -14.46
CA LYS A 103 1.81 -5.35 -15.05
C LYS A 103 1.05 -4.13 -15.52
N GLY A 104 0.52 -4.20 -16.73
CA GLY A 104 -0.45 -3.23 -17.21
C GLY A 104 -1.80 -3.42 -16.51
N MET A 105 -2.36 -2.34 -16.01
CA MET A 105 -3.75 -2.28 -15.57
C MET A 105 -4.65 -2.03 -16.80
N PRO A 106 -5.91 -2.49 -16.77
CA PRO A 106 -6.87 -2.19 -17.84
C PRO A 106 -7.09 -0.67 -17.97
N GLU A 107 -7.42 -0.22 -19.18
CA GLU A 107 -7.85 1.17 -19.37
C GLU A 107 -9.19 1.40 -18.67
N TRP A 108 -9.28 2.46 -17.87
CA TRP A 108 -10.51 2.86 -17.20
C TRP A 108 -11.10 4.12 -17.83
N ASN A 109 -12.36 4.02 -18.24
CA ASN A 109 -13.17 5.15 -18.64
C ASN A 109 -14.09 5.51 -17.48
N LEU A 110 -13.72 6.50 -16.69
CA LEU A 110 -14.54 7.02 -15.60
C LEU A 110 -15.56 7.99 -16.20
N ALA A 111 -16.80 7.54 -16.35
CA ALA A 111 -17.91 8.42 -16.69
C ALA A 111 -18.03 9.53 -15.63
N MET A 112 -18.21 10.78 -16.07
CA MET A 112 -18.29 11.97 -15.20
C MET A 112 -19.50 11.99 -14.24
N ASP A 113 -20.37 10.98 -14.27
CA ASP A 113 -21.74 11.09 -13.75
C ASP A 113 -21.96 10.51 -12.34
N THR A 114 -20.92 10.25 -11.55
CA THR A 114 -21.06 9.72 -10.16
C THR A 114 -20.71 10.73 -9.06
N LEU A 115 -20.79 12.03 -9.35
CA LEU A 115 -20.88 13.05 -8.31
C LEU A 115 -22.21 13.80 -8.45
N LYS A 116 -23.33 13.06 -8.48
CA LYS A 116 -24.54 13.62 -7.90
C LYS A 116 -24.32 13.61 -6.39
N ASP A 117 -24.20 14.82 -5.85
CA ASP A 117 -24.04 15.12 -4.45
C ASP A 117 -25.05 14.30 -3.61
N ASP A 118 -24.57 13.32 -2.83
CA ASP A 118 -25.39 12.57 -1.84
C ASP A 118 -25.88 13.47 -0.68
N ARG A 119 -25.77 14.81 -0.81
CA ARG A 119 -26.29 15.79 0.15
C ARG A 119 -27.79 16.02 0.07
N GLU A 120 -28.51 15.30 -0.77
CA GLU A 120 -29.97 15.17 -0.69
C GLU A 120 -30.38 13.72 -0.40
N ALA A 121 -29.84 13.12 0.66
CA ALA A 121 -30.61 12.12 1.38
C ALA A 121 -31.78 12.86 2.05
N PRO A 122 -33.06 12.65 1.68
CA PRO A 122 -34.16 13.15 2.47
C PRO A 122 -34.02 12.57 3.88
N HIS A 123 -33.91 13.45 4.87
CA HIS A 123 -33.92 13.09 6.28
C HIS A 123 -35.02 12.02 6.51
N PRO A 124 -34.69 10.83 7.05
CA PRO A 124 -35.72 9.87 7.41
C PRO A 124 -36.60 10.51 8.48
N LEU A 125 -37.84 10.79 8.06
CA LEU A 125 -39.08 10.94 8.82
C LEU A 125 -38.89 11.26 10.31
N LYS A 126 -39.30 12.48 10.68
CA LYS A 126 -39.68 12.79 12.07
C LYS A 126 -40.60 11.65 12.54
N ARG A 127 -40.16 10.88 13.53
CA ARG A 127 -41.04 9.98 14.26
C ARG A 127 -42.12 10.84 14.91
N ASP A 128 -43.35 10.72 14.42
CA ASP A 128 -44.53 11.16 15.16
C ASP A 128 -44.61 10.31 16.42
N THR A 129 -44.07 10.84 17.51
CA THR A 129 -44.34 10.39 18.87
C THR A 129 -45.75 10.84 19.21
N ASN A 130 -46.76 10.07 18.81
CA ASN A 130 -48.07 10.03 19.46
C ASN A 130 -48.92 8.89 18.86
N GLN A 131 -49.06 7.82 19.63
CA GLN A 131 -50.27 6.99 19.85
C GLN A 131 -49.86 5.55 20.18
N LEU A 132 -49.50 5.32 21.44
CA LEU A 132 -49.71 4.04 22.11
C LEU A 132 -51.07 4.15 22.79
N VAL A 133 -52.12 3.69 22.09
CA VAL A 133 -53.39 3.36 22.73
C VAL A 133 -53.22 1.94 23.26
N MET A 134 -53.04 1.80 24.57
CA MET A 134 -53.30 0.52 25.24
C MET A 134 -54.79 0.52 25.59
N GLU A 135 -55.55 -0.27 24.85
CA GLU A 135 -56.81 -0.83 25.33
C GLU A 135 -56.45 -1.98 26.27
N LEU A 136 -56.83 -1.86 27.54
CA LEU A 136 -56.89 -2.96 28.50
C LEU A 136 -58.36 -3.10 28.87
N ASP A 137 -59.04 -4.02 28.19
CA ASP A 137 -60.32 -4.59 28.61
C ASP A 137 -60.06 -5.85 29.43
N ASP A 138 -60.40 -5.76 30.72
CA ASP A 138 -61.15 -6.70 31.57
C ASP A 138 -60.75 -6.60 33.06
#